data_AF-A0A2I1H7C0-F1
#
_entry.id   AF-A0A2I1H7C0-F1
#
_cell.length_a   1.000
_cell.length_b   1.000
_cell.length_c   1.000
_cell.angle_alpha   90.00
_cell.angle_beta   90.00
_cell.angle_gamma   90.00
#
_symmetry.space_group_name_H-M   'P 1'
#
loop_
_entity.id
_entity.type
_entity.pdbx_description
1 polymer ?
#
loop_
_entity_poly.entity_id
_entity_poly.type
_entity_poly.pdbx_seq_one_letter_code
_entity_poly.pdbx_strand_id
1 'polypeptide(L)'
;MIQAMQKNVNEMYLDWKSTGSFGSHAENDTKWMEDAVSQAVYTLSEKVKYPNDERIMQVCYDALADIGNEDFLNVIKRGGWKRFFNKNIRSLAQRYLRQARSNIVQRIKDAVHAEFENLVKLKTENRQVTRDRASEYECFLYSELCLRKCQSV
;
A
#
# COMPACT_ATOMS: atom_id res chain seq x y z
N MET A 1 9.20 -16.72 6.81
CA MET A 1 7.99 -16.55 5.96
C MET A 1 7.87 -15.14 5.38
N ILE A 2 8.00 -14.08 6.19
CA ILE A 2 7.96 -12.67 5.73
C ILE A 2 9.06 -12.34 4.71
N GLN A 3 10.30 -12.78 4.96
CA GLN A 3 11.41 -12.59 4.03
C GLN A 3 11.20 -13.28 2.67
N ALA A 4 10.53 -14.44 2.66
CA ALA A 4 10.20 -15.15 1.43
C ALA A 4 9.13 -14.41 0.61
N MET A 5 8.15 -13.79 1.28
CA MET A 5 7.16 -12.94 0.62
C MET A 5 7.79 -11.65 0.05
N GLN A 6 8.68 -11.00 0.81
CA GLN A 6 9.42 -9.83 0.32
C GLN A 6 10.33 -10.19 -0.87
N LYS A 7 10.99 -11.34 -0.82
CA LYS A 7 11.80 -11.85 -1.92
C LYS A 7 10.95 -12.10 -3.16
N ASN A 8 9.76 -12.69 -3.00
CA ASN A 8 8.85 -12.97 -4.12
C ASN A 8 8.29 -11.67 -4.76
N VAL A 9 7.99 -10.66 -3.94
CA VAL A 9 7.58 -9.32 -4.44
C VAL A 9 8.74 -8.62 -5.16
N ASN A 10 9.96 -8.75 -4.67
CA ASN A 10 11.16 -8.20 -5.33
C ASN A 10 11.55 -8.97 -6.60
N GLU A 11 11.33 -10.29 -6.63
CA GLU A 11 11.54 -11.12 -7.82
C GLU A 11 10.48 -10.78 -8.88
N MET A 12 9.21 -10.62 -8.51
CA MET A 12 8.17 -10.06 -9.40
C MET A 12 8.51 -8.63 -9.84
N TYR A 13 9.15 -7.83 -8.99
CA TYR A 13 9.65 -6.49 -9.32
C TYR A 13 10.76 -6.53 -10.39
N LEU A 14 11.68 -7.49 -10.31
CA LEU A 14 12.74 -7.65 -11.29
C LEU A 14 12.22 -8.28 -12.59
N ASP A 15 11.25 -9.18 -12.49
CA ASP A 15 10.63 -9.87 -13.61
C ASP A 15 9.75 -8.92 -14.44
N TRP A 16 8.96 -8.02 -13.85
CA TRP A 16 8.25 -7.01 -14.66
C TRP A 16 9.22 -6.01 -15.29
N LYS A 17 10.30 -5.64 -14.59
CA LYS A 17 11.34 -4.73 -15.10
C LYS A 17 12.06 -5.35 -16.30
N SER A 18 12.15 -6.69 -16.37
CA SER A 18 12.80 -7.42 -17.48
C SER A 18 11.83 -7.83 -18.60
N THR A 19 10.56 -8.17 -18.28
CA THR A 19 9.56 -8.62 -19.26
C THR A 19 8.73 -7.49 -19.87
N GLY A 20 8.67 -6.32 -19.21
CA GLY A 20 8.01 -5.12 -19.72
C GLY A 20 8.87 -4.35 -20.72
N SER A 21 9.26 -4.97 -21.83
CA SER A 21 9.82 -4.37 -23.07
C SER A 21 10.15 -2.86 -23.04
N PHE A 22 11.11 -2.43 -22.22
CA PHE A 22 11.70 -1.09 -22.24
C PHE A 22 13.12 -1.22 -21.72
N GLY A 23 14.06 -1.28 -22.67
CA GLY A 23 15.48 -1.51 -22.41
C GLY A 23 16.09 -0.47 -21.47
N SER A 24 17.22 -0.87 -20.89
CA SER A 24 18.08 -0.24 -19.88
C SER A 24 18.59 1.19 -20.15
N HIS A 25 18.00 1.92 -21.10
CA HIS A 25 18.23 3.36 -21.31
C HIS A 25 17.07 4.25 -20.80
N ALA A 26 15.95 3.68 -20.34
CA ALA A 26 14.71 4.41 -20.01
C ALA A 26 14.48 4.73 -18.51
N GLU A 27 15.45 4.44 -17.62
CA GLU A 27 15.27 4.60 -16.16
C GLU A 27 14.98 6.05 -15.71
N ASN A 28 15.44 7.07 -16.46
CA ASN A 28 15.12 8.47 -16.16
C ASN A 28 13.84 8.96 -16.85
N ASP A 29 13.53 8.49 -18.06
CA ASP A 29 12.44 9.01 -18.89
C ASP A 29 11.05 8.63 -18.38
N THR A 30 10.95 7.62 -17.51
CA THR A 30 9.67 7.08 -17.02
C THR A 30 9.48 7.25 -15.51
N LYS A 31 10.52 7.66 -14.78
CA LYS A 31 10.48 7.81 -13.32
C LYS A 31 9.47 8.85 -12.85
N TRP A 32 9.33 9.95 -13.58
CA TRP A 32 8.34 10.98 -13.27
C TRP A 32 6.90 10.42 -13.29
N MET A 33 6.61 9.47 -14.19
CA MET A 33 5.31 8.82 -14.28
C MET A 33 5.09 7.87 -13.10
N GLU A 34 6.11 7.10 -12.70
CA GLU A 34 6.04 6.24 -11.52
C GLU A 34 5.82 7.06 -10.24
N ASP A 35 6.58 8.14 -10.06
CA ASP A 35 6.47 9.03 -8.91
C ASP A 35 5.06 9.64 -8.82
N ALA A 36 4.56 10.19 -9.93
CA ALA A 36 3.22 10.76 -10.02
C ALA A 36 2.11 9.75 -9.68
N VAL A 37 2.16 8.56 -10.31
CA VAL A 37 1.19 7.49 -10.09
C VAL A 37 1.26 7.00 -8.64
N SER A 38 2.46 6.85 -8.08
CA SER A 38 2.64 6.40 -6.70
C SER A 38 2.00 7.38 -5.73
N GLN A 39 2.28 8.68 -5.87
CA GLN A 39 1.78 9.72 -4.99
C GLN A 39 0.24 9.80 -5.06
N ALA A 40 -0.31 9.83 -6.27
CA ALA A 40 -1.75 9.87 -6.49
C ALA A 40 -2.46 8.66 -5.87
N VAL A 41 -1.89 7.46 -6.02
CA VAL A 41 -2.44 6.22 -5.47
C VAL A 41 -2.34 6.18 -3.94
N TYR A 42 -1.23 6.62 -3.35
CA TYR A 42 -1.09 6.69 -1.90
C TYR A 42 -2.12 7.65 -1.30
N THR A 43 -2.28 8.86 -1.86
CA THR A 43 -3.31 9.81 -1.41
C THR A 43 -4.73 9.25 -1.56
N LEU A 44 -5.02 8.51 -2.64
CA LEU A 44 -6.30 7.83 -2.81
C LEU A 44 -6.52 6.76 -1.73
N SER A 45 -5.49 5.98 -1.42
CA SER A 45 -5.56 4.86 -0.48
C SER A 45 -5.81 5.28 0.97
N GLU A 46 -5.41 6.49 1.34
CA GLU A 46 -5.70 7.07 2.67
C GLU A 46 -7.18 7.41 2.83
N LYS A 47 -7.85 7.79 1.73
CA LYS A 47 -9.25 8.23 1.73
C LYS A 47 -10.22 7.10 1.41
N VAL A 48 -9.82 6.14 0.57
CA VAL A 48 -10.69 5.10 0.03
C VAL A 48 -10.02 3.73 0.15
N LYS A 49 -10.63 2.83 0.92
CA LYS A 49 -10.09 1.47 1.16
C LYS A 49 -10.07 0.62 -0.12
N TYR A 50 -11.15 0.64 -0.90
CA TYR A 50 -11.33 -0.14 -2.11
C TYR A 50 -11.80 0.72 -3.29
N PRO A 51 -10.90 1.51 -3.90
CA PRO A 51 -11.25 2.26 -5.10
C PRO A 51 -11.49 1.30 -6.28
N ASN A 52 -12.47 1.60 -7.11
CA ASN A 52 -12.70 0.90 -8.37
C ASN A 52 -11.70 1.37 -9.45
N ASP A 53 -11.59 0.62 -10.54
CA ASP A 53 -10.62 0.91 -11.61
C ASP A 53 -10.87 2.27 -12.27
N GLU A 54 -12.12 2.74 -12.36
CA GLU A 54 -12.45 4.07 -12.88
C GLU A 54 -11.90 5.19 -12.00
N ARG A 55 -12.03 5.05 -10.68
CA ARG A 55 -11.49 6.03 -9.73
C ARG A 55 -9.97 6.05 -9.75
N ILE A 56 -9.34 4.89 -9.86
CA ILE A 56 -7.88 4.78 -9.99
C ILE A 56 -7.44 5.45 -11.29
N MET A 57 -8.14 5.18 -12.39
CA MET A 57 -7.87 5.77 -13.69
C MET A 57 -8.00 7.29 -13.66
N GLN A 58 -9.05 7.83 -13.05
CA GLN A 58 -9.23 9.28 -12.93
C GLN A 58 -8.09 9.93 -12.14
N VAL A 59 -7.76 9.39 -10.96
CA VAL A 59 -6.75 10.00 -10.09
C VAL A 59 -5.35 9.93 -10.71
N CYS A 60 -5.03 8.85 -11.43
CA CYS A 60 -3.80 8.77 -12.21
C CYS A 60 -3.80 9.73 -13.41
N TYR A 61 -4.95 9.93 -14.07
CA TYR A 61 -5.07 10.91 -15.16
C TYR A 61 -4.77 12.32 -14.65
N ASP A 62 -5.45 12.74 -13.58
CA ASP A 62 -5.33 14.08 -13.02
C ASP A 62 -3.87 14.36 -12.63
N ALA A 63 -3.24 13.43 -11.89
CA ALA A 63 -1.85 13.58 -11.45
C ALA A 63 -0.85 13.67 -12.60
N LEU A 64 -1.06 12.93 -13.69
CA LEU A 64 -0.17 12.99 -14.86
C LEU A 64 -0.43 14.22 -15.72
N ALA A 65 -1.67 14.69 -15.79
CA ALA A 65 -2.04 15.90 -16.52
C ALA A 65 -1.46 17.15 -15.84
N ASP A 66 -1.48 17.18 -14.50
CA ASP A 66 -0.94 18.29 -13.69
C ASP A 66 0.56 18.49 -13.87
N ILE A 67 1.31 17.44 -14.20
CA ILE A 67 2.75 17.52 -14.47
C ILE A 67 3.03 18.22 -15.81
N GLY A 68 2.06 18.25 -16.73
CA GLY A 68 2.19 18.98 -17.99
C GLY A 68 3.18 18.38 -18.97
N ASN A 69 3.50 17.09 -18.88
CA ASN A 69 4.40 16.43 -19.82
C ASN A 69 3.79 16.37 -21.23
N GLU A 70 4.50 16.91 -22.22
CA GLU A 70 3.98 17.04 -23.60
C GLU A 70 3.68 15.70 -24.27
N ASP A 71 4.51 14.67 -24.06
CA ASP A 71 4.30 13.34 -24.64
C ASP A 71 3.03 12.70 -24.12
N PHE A 72 2.78 12.84 -22.82
CA PHE A 72 1.54 12.39 -22.20
C PHE A 72 0.33 13.15 -22.74
N LEU A 73 0.40 14.49 -22.81
CA LEU A 73 -0.66 15.32 -23.36
C LEU A 73 -0.96 14.97 -24.83
N ASN A 74 0.05 14.61 -25.61
CA ASN A 74 -0.11 14.16 -27.00
C ASN A 74 -0.83 12.81 -27.09
N VAL A 75 -0.58 11.88 -26.16
CA VAL A 75 -1.35 10.62 -26.05
C VAL A 75 -2.82 10.89 -25.73
N ILE A 76 -3.09 11.85 -24.84
CA ILE A 76 -4.46 12.24 -24.48
C ILE A 76 -5.19 12.87 -25.67
N LYS A 77 -4.57 13.82 -26.37
CA LYS A 77 -5.16 14.51 -27.53
C LYS A 77 -5.61 13.53 -28.63
N ARG A 78 -4.97 12.37 -28.73
CA ARG A 78 -5.33 11.28 -29.66
C ARG A 78 -6.43 10.35 -29.15
N GLY A 79 -7.06 10.66 -28.02
CA GLY A 79 -8.08 9.81 -27.38
C GLY A 79 -7.53 8.51 -26.79
N GLY A 80 -6.21 8.39 -26.64
CA GLY A 80 -5.53 7.14 -26.32
C GLY A 80 -5.54 6.75 -24.84
N TRP A 81 -6.12 7.58 -23.96
CA TRP A 81 -5.95 7.45 -22.50
C TRP A 81 -6.33 6.07 -21.95
N LYS A 82 -7.55 5.58 -22.24
CA LYS A 82 -8.01 4.29 -21.70
C LYS A 82 -7.10 3.12 -22.11
N ARG A 83 -6.60 3.14 -23.35
CA ARG A 83 -5.65 2.13 -23.85
C ARG A 83 -4.29 2.27 -23.17
N PHE A 84 -3.80 3.50 -23.04
CA PHE A 84 -2.54 3.81 -22.38
C PHE A 84 -2.55 3.39 -20.90
N PHE A 85 -3.60 3.76 -20.16
CA PHE A 85 -3.79 3.39 -18.77
C PHE A 85 -3.74 1.87 -18.58
N ASN A 86 -4.54 1.13 -19.37
CA ASN A 86 -4.61 -0.32 -19.25
C ASN A 86 -3.27 -1.01 -19.54
N LYS A 87 -2.47 -0.46 -20.46
CA LYS A 87 -1.18 -1.04 -20.85
C LYS A 87 -0.05 -0.68 -19.88
N ASN A 88 0.02 0.58 -19.46
CA ASN A 88 1.23 1.11 -18.81
C ASN A 88 1.04 1.45 -17.33
N ILE A 89 -0.17 1.80 -16.89
CA ILE A 89 -0.41 2.37 -15.54
C ILE A 89 -1.17 1.39 -14.64
N ARG A 90 -2.12 0.60 -15.17
CA ARG A 90 -3.06 -0.18 -14.36
C ARG A 90 -2.35 -1.12 -13.38
N SER A 91 -1.39 -1.91 -13.86
CA SER A 91 -0.62 -2.84 -13.04
C SER A 91 0.20 -2.11 -11.98
N LEU A 92 0.83 -1.00 -12.35
CA LEU A 92 1.63 -0.15 -11.47
C LEU A 92 0.77 0.45 -10.34
N ALA A 93 -0.37 1.05 -10.69
CA ALA A 93 -1.29 1.64 -9.72
C ALA A 93 -1.87 0.57 -8.76
N GLN A 94 -2.23 -0.61 -9.28
CA GLN A 94 -2.68 -1.73 -8.45
C GLN A 94 -1.58 -2.22 -7.49
N ARG A 95 -0.31 -2.21 -7.91
CA ARG A 95 0.83 -2.54 -7.05
C ARG A 95 0.93 -1.55 -5.89
N TYR A 96 0.90 -0.25 -6.18
CA TYR A 96 0.96 0.77 -5.12
C TYR A 96 -0.24 0.70 -4.17
N LEU A 97 -1.44 0.39 -4.65
CA LEU A 97 -2.60 0.15 -3.78
C LEU A 97 -2.39 -1.02 -2.83
N ARG A 98 -1.84 -2.15 -3.33
CA ARG A 98 -1.52 -3.30 -2.48
C ARG A 98 -0.46 -2.94 -1.45
N GLN A 99 0.56 -2.21 -1.87
CA GLN A 99 1.64 -1.76 -0.98
C GLN A 99 1.10 -0.83 0.11
N ALA A 100 0.30 0.18 -0.25
CA ALA A 100 -0.31 1.10 0.70
C ALA A 100 -1.16 0.36 1.75
N ARG A 101 -1.98 -0.59 1.32
CA ARG A 101 -2.76 -1.44 2.24
C ARG A 101 -1.89 -2.25 3.17
N SER A 102 -0.84 -2.89 2.64
CA SER A 102 0.12 -3.65 3.44
C SER A 102 0.79 -2.77 4.49
N ASN A 103 1.23 -1.57 4.10
CA ASN A 103 1.86 -0.59 4.99
C ASN A 103 0.90 -0.13 6.10
N ILE A 104 -0.37 0.13 5.77
CA ILE A 104 -1.39 0.49 6.77
C ILE A 104 -1.59 -0.65 7.78
N VAL A 105 -1.74 -1.89 7.29
CA VAL A 105 -1.90 -3.07 8.16
C VAL A 105 -0.67 -3.25 9.06
N GLN A 106 0.52 -3.06 8.52
CA GLN A 106 1.76 -3.17 9.30
C GLN A 106 1.82 -2.11 10.40
N ARG A 107 1.54 -0.84 10.08
CA ARG A 107 1.50 0.24 11.08
C ARG A 107 0.49 -0.05 12.20
N ILE A 108 -0.68 -0.61 11.87
CA ILE A 108 -1.67 -1.01 12.87
C ILE A 108 -1.12 -2.13 13.75
N LYS A 109 -0.49 -3.15 13.17
CA LYS A 109 0.13 -4.25 13.93
C LYS A 109 1.21 -3.73 14.87
N ASP A 110 2.08 -2.86 14.38
CA ASP A 110 3.19 -2.29 15.15
C ASP A 110 2.66 -1.43 16.31
N ALA A 111 1.64 -0.60 16.07
CA ALA A 111 1.00 0.20 17.10
C ALA A 111 0.32 -0.67 18.18
N VAL A 112 -0.39 -1.72 17.76
CA VAL A 112 -1.01 -2.69 18.70
C VAL A 112 0.08 -3.39 19.52
N HIS A 113 1.15 -3.85 18.88
CA HIS A 113 2.25 -4.52 19.57
C HIS A 113 2.94 -3.61 20.60
N ALA A 114 3.17 -2.34 20.26
CA ALA A 114 3.76 -1.36 21.17
C ALA A 114 2.87 -1.11 22.41
N GLU A 115 1.56 -0.98 22.23
CA GLU A 115 0.61 -0.83 23.36
C GLU A 115 0.61 -2.08 24.26
N PHE A 116 0.62 -3.28 23.68
CA PHE A 116 0.72 -4.52 24.44
C PHE A 116 2.04 -4.62 25.22
N GLU A 117 3.18 -4.29 24.60
CA GLU A 117 4.45 -4.26 25.32
C GLU A 117 4.44 -3.30 26.51
N ASN A 118 3.87 -2.11 26.34
CA ASN A 118 3.77 -1.12 27.41
C ASN A 118 2.88 -1.63 28.56
N LEU A 119 1.75 -2.26 28.25
CA LEU A 119 0.86 -2.86 29.25
C LEU A 119 1.53 -4.02 30.00
N VAL A 120 2.27 -4.87 29.29
CA VAL A 120 3.04 -5.97 29.90
C VAL A 120 4.12 -5.41 30.83
N LYS A 121 4.89 -4.40 30.39
CA LYS A 121 5.93 -3.73 31.20
C LYS A 121 5.36 -3.11 32.48
N LEU A 122 4.28 -2.32 32.37
CA LEU A 122 3.56 -1.72 33.50
C LEU A 122 3.05 -2.76 34.51
N LYS A 123 2.68 -3.96 34.03
CA LYS A 123 2.18 -5.04 34.88
C LYS A 123 3.32 -5.79 35.58
N THR A 124 4.45 -6.01 34.89
CA THR A 124 5.67 -6.57 35.51
C THR A 124 6.29 -5.66 36.56
N GLU A 125 6.22 -4.34 36.38
CA GLU A 125 6.63 -3.37 37.42
C GLU A 125 5.68 -3.37 38.62
N ASN A 126 4.37 -3.64 38.40
CA ASN A 126 3.37 -3.56 39.47
C ASN A 126 3.05 -4.85 40.22
N ARG A 127 3.40 -6.04 39.74
CA ARG A 127 3.39 -7.28 40.56
C ARG A 127 3.90 -8.49 39.80
N GLN A 128 4.65 -9.30 40.53
CA GLN A 128 4.92 -10.70 40.30
C GLN A 128 3.59 -11.46 40.12
N VAL A 129 3.20 -11.75 38.87
CA VAL A 129 1.99 -12.54 38.56
C VAL A 129 2.42 -13.78 37.79
N THR A 130 2.09 -14.93 38.36
CA THR A 130 2.37 -16.28 37.88
C THR A 130 1.78 -16.54 36.49
N ARG A 131 2.56 -17.30 35.71
CA ARG A 131 2.52 -17.49 34.24
C ARG A 131 1.20 -18.06 33.68
N ASP A 132 0.36 -18.65 34.52
CA ASP A 132 -0.76 -19.49 34.06
C ASP A 132 -2.05 -18.74 33.73
N ARG A 133 -2.20 -17.48 34.14
CA ARG A 133 -3.38 -16.67 33.78
C ARG A 133 -3.22 -15.88 32.47
N ALA A 134 -2.03 -15.75 31.90
CA ALA A 134 -1.78 -14.84 30.78
C ALA A 134 -2.50 -15.25 29.48
N SER A 135 -2.62 -16.56 29.20
CA SER A 135 -3.20 -17.07 27.95
C SER A 135 -4.71 -16.86 27.81
N GLU A 136 -5.46 -16.88 28.91
CA GLU A 136 -6.91 -16.68 28.88
C GLU A 136 -7.32 -15.21 28.67
N TYR A 137 -6.53 -14.26 29.20
CA TYR A 137 -6.81 -12.83 29.03
C TYR A 137 -6.41 -12.28 27.66
N GLU A 138 -5.36 -12.84 27.03
CA GLU A 138 -4.93 -12.42 25.69
C GLU A 138 -6.02 -12.69 24.64
N CYS A 139 -6.68 -13.84 24.69
CA CYS A 139 -7.79 -14.15 23.77
C CYS A 139 -9.01 -13.26 23.97
N PHE A 140 -9.39 -12.97 25.23
CA PHE A 140 -10.59 -12.18 25.52
C PHE A 140 -10.42 -10.70 25.12
N LEU A 141 -9.28 -10.08 25.47
CA LEU A 141 -9.00 -8.68 25.15
C LEU A 141 -8.85 -8.44 23.64
N TYR A 142 -8.27 -9.39 22.88
CA TYR A 142 -8.15 -9.26 21.44
C TYR A 142 -9.53 -9.16 20.77
N SER A 143 -10.51 -9.93 21.25
CA SER A 143 -11.88 -9.92 20.73
C SER A 143 -12.61 -8.60 21.01
N GLU A 144 -12.49 -8.06 22.22
CA GLU A 144 -13.22 -6.86 22.64
C GLU A 144 -12.66 -5.58 22.01
N LEU A 145 -11.33 -5.49 21.88
CA LEU A 145 -10.65 -4.37 21.21
C LEU A 145 -10.87 -4.37 19.70
N CYS A 146 -10.91 -5.54 19.05
CA CYS A 146 -11.25 -5.64 17.63
C CYS A 146 -12.70 -5.22 17.38
N LEU A 147 -13.64 -5.58 18.26
CA LEU A 147 -15.05 -5.22 18.12
C LEU A 147 -15.30 -3.72 18.29
N ARG A 148 -14.67 -3.06 19.27
CA ARG A 148 -14.85 -1.60 19.48
C ARG A 148 -14.28 -0.77 18.34
N LYS A 149 -13.17 -1.18 17.73
CA LYS A 149 -12.57 -0.44 16.59
C LYS A 149 -13.34 -0.62 15.28
N CYS A 150 -14.12 -1.69 15.12
CA CYS A 150 -14.97 -1.88 13.94
C CYS A 150 -16.30 -1.11 13.99
N GLN A 151 -16.72 -0.61 15.17
CA GLN A 151 -17.98 0.11 15.36
C GLN A 151 -17.83 1.65 15.34
N SER A 152 -16.62 2.18 15.21
CA SER A 152 -16.37 3.64 15.19
C SER A 152 -16.08 4.21 13.79
N VAL A 153 -16.53 3.54 12.72
CA VAL A 153 -16.52 4.03 11.34
C VAL A 153 -17.95 4.05 10.83
#